data_AF-A0A502KNR8-F1
#
_entry.id   AF-A0A502KNR8-F1
#
_cell.length_a   1.000
_cell.length_b   1.000
_cell.length_c   1.000
_cell.angle_alpha   90.00
_cell.angle_beta   90.00
_cell.angle_gamma   90.00
#
_symmetry.space_group_name_H-M   'P 1'
#
loop_
_entity.id
_entity.type
_entity.pdbx_description
1 polymer ?
#
loop_
_entity_poly.entity_id
_entity_poly.type
_entity_poly.pdbx_seq_one_letter_code
_entity_poly.pdbx_strand_id
1 'polypeptide(L)'
;MTTQVITTRFPRKDAEDLKYYAELNNLTTAEMVRLACKTYTATEQQKIVLQQLQNNITKNVFIMLNATINLTNEDRKDAARAINLELDGVTVK
;
A
#
# COMPACT_ATOMS: atom_id res chain seq x y z
N MET A 1 12.42 -27.00 4.81
CA MET A 1 11.06 -26.65 5.25
C MET A 1 10.18 -27.87 5.08
N THR A 2 9.60 -28.39 6.14
CA THR A 2 8.64 -29.51 6.07
C THR A 2 7.30 -28.99 5.57
N THR A 3 6.80 -29.54 4.46
CA THR A 3 5.48 -29.18 3.92
C THR A 3 4.42 -29.94 4.70
N GLN A 4 3.63 -29.24 5.51
CA GLN A 4 2.46 -29.84 6.16
C GLN A 4 1.34 -30.01 5.13
N VAL A 5 0.79 -31.21 5.03
CA VAL A 5 -0.37 -31.49 4.17
C VAL A 5 -1.63 -31.07 4.91
N ILE A 6 -2.42 -30.20 4.30
CA ILE A 6 -3.68 -29.70 4.84
C ILE A 6 -4.76 -29.90 3.79
N THR A 7 -5.88 -30.49 4.20
CA THR A 7 -7.08 -30.58 3.36
C THR A 7 -8.02 -29.44 3.73
N THR A 8 -8.43 -28.64 2.75
CA THR A 8 -9.34 -27.51 2.95
C THR A 8 -10.57 -27.64 2.05
N ARG A 9 -11.65 -26.95 2.40
CA ARG A 9 -12.87 -26.90 1.61
C ARG A 9 -12.97 -25.56 0.89
N PHE A 10 -13.43 -25.59 -0.36
CA PHE A 10 -13.68 -24.40 -1.16
C PHE A 10 -15.11 -24.46 -1.71
N PRO A 11 -15.74 -23.30 -1.97
CA PRO A 11 -16.90 -23.23 -2.84
C PRO A 11 -16.60 -23.89 -4.19
N ARG A 12 -17.59 -24.58 -4.76
CA ARG A 12 -17.40 -25.36 -5.98
C ARG A 12 -16.83 -24.52 -7.13
N LYS A 13 -17.38 -23.32 -7.34
CA LYS A 13 -16.93 -22.40 -8.39
C LYS A 13 -15.47 -22.01 -8.20
N ASP A 14 -15.10 -21.60 -6.98
CA ASP A 14 -13.72 -21.20 -6.67
C ASP A 14 -12.72 -22.35 -6.87
N ALA A 15 -13.13 -23.59 -6.57
CA ALA A 15 -12.30 -24.77 -6.81
C ALA A 15 -12.10 -25.05 -8.32
N GLU A 16 -13.15 -24.88 -9.12
CA GLU A 16 -13.08 -25.00 -10.59
C GLU A 16 -12.19 -23.91 -11.18
N ASP A 17 -12.35 -22.66 -10.75
CA ASP A 17 -11.51 -21.52 -11.18
C ASP A 17 -10.04 -21.75 -10.79
N LEU A 18 -9.78 -22.19 -9.56
CA LEU A 18 -8.41 -22.41 -9.08
C LEU A 18 -7.72 -23.54 -9.85
N LYS A 19 -8.46 -24.60 -10.21
CA LYS A 19 -7.96 -25.65 -11.09
C LYS A 19 -7.62 -25.12 -12.48
N TYR A 20 -8.52 -24.34 -13.09
CA TYR A 20 -8.30 -23.73 -14.39
C TYR A 20 -7.04 -22.85 -14.41
N TYR A 21 -6.87 -21.97 -13.41
CA TYR A 21 -5.69 -21.12 -13.34
C TYR A 21 -4.40 -21.89 -13.03
N ALA A 22 -4.47 -22.96 -12.24
CA ALA A 22 -3.33 -23.82 -12.00
C ALA A 22 -2.86 -24.48 -13.30
N GLU A 23 -3.79 -25.02 -14.11
CA GLU A 23 -3.51 -25.60 -15.42
C GLU A 23 -2.94 -24.56 -16.40
N LEU A 24 -3.54 -23.37 -16.47
CA LEU A 24 -3.07 -22.28 -17.33
C LEU A 24 -1.62 -21.86 -17.02
N ASN A 25 -1.22 -21.91 -15.75
CA ASN A 25 0.12 -21.53 -15.30
C ASN A 25 1.10 -22.71 -15.20
N ASN A 26 0.69 -23.92 -15.61
CA ASN A 26 1.48 -25.16 -15.45
C ASN A 26 1.94 -25.41 -14.00
N LEU A 27 1.08 -25.12 -13.02
CA LEU A 27 1.34 -25.31 -11.60
C LEU A 27 0.38 -26.35 -11.01
N THR A 28 0.77 -26.95 -9.90
CA THR A 28 -0.19 -27.74 -9.12
C THR A 28 -1.22 -26.81 -8.45
N THR A 29 -2.44 -27.31 -8.25
CA THR A 29 -3.49 -26.61 -7.49
C THR A 29 -2.98 -26.16 -6.11
N ALA A 30 -2.18 -26.99 -5.44
CA ALA A 30 -1.59 -26.66 -4.14
C ALA A 30 -0.59 -25.49 -4.22
N GLU A 31 0.24 -25.43 -5.25
CA GLU A 31 1.16 -24.30 -5.47
C GLU A 31 0.41 -23.01 -5.80
N MET A 32 -0.65 -23.11 -6.60
CA MET A 32 -1.51 -21.98 -6.90
C MET A 32 -2.16 -21.41 -5.63
N VAL A 33 -2.66 -22.28 -4.74
CA VAL A 33 -3.18 -21.86 -3.42
C VAL A 33 -2.08 -21.15 -2.59
N ARG A 34 -0.86 -21.71 -2.54
CA ARG A 34 0.25 -21.09 -1.79
C ARG A 34 0.60 -19.72 -2.34
N LEU A 35 0.63 -19.57 -3.67
CA LEU A 35 0.89 -18.29 -4.32
C LEU A 35 -0.21 -17.28 -3.98
N ALA A 36 -1.48 -17.68 -4.09
CA ALA A 36 -2.62 -16.85 -3.74
C ALA A 36 -2.57 -16.39 -2.27
N CYS A 37 -2.28 -17.31 -1.33
CA CYS A 37 -2.10 -16.96 0.08
C CYS A 37 -0.94 -15.96 0.28
N LYS A 38 0.22 -16.19 -0.35
CA LYS A 38 1.36 -15.29 -0.26
C LYS A 38 1.02 -13.89 -0.77
N THR A 39 0.34 -13.81 -1.91
CA THR A 39 -0.12 -12.54 -2.50
C THR A 39 -1.10 -11.85 -1.57
N TYR A 40 -2.09 -12.56 -1.04
CA TYR A 40 -3.05 -12.01 -0.08
C TYR A 40 -2.36 -11.40 1.14
N THR A 41 -1.44 -12.13 1.78
CA THR A 41 -0.69 -11.64 2.94
C THR A 41 0.14 -10.40 2.60
N ALA A 42 0.78 -10.38 1.43
CA ALA A 42 1.53 -9.20 0.97
C ALA A 42 0.62 -7.99 0.75
N THR A 43 -0.56 -8.19 0.15
CA THR A 43 -1.56 -7.13 -0.05
C THR A 43 -2.09 -6.59 1.27
N GLU A 44 -2.39 -7.45 2.25
CA GLU A 44 -2.81 -7.00 3.59
C GLU A 44 -1.72 -6.18 4.27
N GLN A 45 -0.46 -6.60 4.17
CA GLN A 45 0.67 -5.82 4.70
C GLN A 45 0.80 -4.45 4.02
N GLN A 46 0.62 -4.40 2.69
CA GLN A 46 0.63 -3.14 1.94
C GLN A 46 -0.48 -2.19 2.37
N LYS A 47 -1.70 -2.70 2.62
CA LYS A 47 -2.82 -1.89 3.12
C LYS A 47 -2.48 -1.24 4.47
N ILE A 48 -1.86 -1.97 5.38
CA ILE A 48 -1.43 -1.44 6.69
C ILE A 48 -0.43 -0.29 6.50
N VAL A 49 0.59 -0.48 5.65
CA VAL A 49 1.59 0.55 5.37
C VAL A 49 0.96 1.80 4.74
N LEU A 50 0.04 1.62 3.80
CA LEU A 50 -0.70 2.72 3.17
C LEU A 50 -1.54 3.50 4.19
N GLN A 51 -2.20 2.79 5.11
CA GLN A 51 -2.98 3.43 6.17
C GLN A 51 -2.08 4.23 7.13
N GLN A 52 -0.90 3.69 7.47
CA GLN A 52 0.09 4.42 8.27
C GLN A 52 0.59 5.67 7.54
N LEU A 53 0.86 5.58 6.24
CA LEU A 53 1.27 6.71 5.41
C LEU A 53 0.17 7.78 5.36
N GLN A 54 -1.08 7.39 5.15
CA GLN A 54 -2.22 8.30 5.16
C GLN A 54 -2.36 9.05 6.49
N ASN A 55 -2.19 8.35 7.61
CA ASN A 55 -2.23 8.95 8.95
C ASN A 55 -1.08 9.94 9.15
N ASN A 56 0.13 9.59 8.69
CA ASN A 56 1.30 10.47 8.79
C ASN A 56 1.13 11.74 7.94
N ILE A 57 0.62 11.61 6.71
CA ILE A 57 0.33 12.76 5.85
C ILE A 57 -0.71 13.66 6.53
N THR A 58 -1.82 13.09 7.00
CA THR A 58 -2.88 13.85 7.69
C THR A 58 -2.33 14.59 8.91
N LYS A 59 -1.52 13.92 9.73
CA LYS A 59 -0.88 14.51 10.90
C LYS A 59 0.04 15.67 10.52
N ASN A 60 0.91 15.49 9.52
CA ASN A 60 1.85 16.52 9.10
C ASN A 60 1.14 17.74 8.47
N VAL A 61 0.10 17.50 7.66
CA VAL A 61 -0.73 18.58 7.12
C VAL A 61 -1.40 19.36 8.26
N PHE A 62 -1.97 18.67 9.25
CA PHE A 62 -2.57 19.33 10.41
C PHE A 62 -1.56 20.17 11.21
N ILE A 63 -0.35 19.63 11.44
CA ILE A 63 0.74 20.36 12.11
C ILE A 63 1.13 21.61 11.31
N MET A 64 1.28 21.50 9.98
CA MET A 64 1.57 22.64 9.12
C MET A 64 0.47 23.71 9.17
N LEU A 65 -0.80 23.30 9.08
CA LEU A 65 -1.93 24.24 9.17
C LEU A 65 -1.96 24.97 10.53
N ASN A 66 -1.73 24.26 11.63
CA ASN A 66 -1.64 24.90 12.94
C ASN A 66 -0.42 25.82 13.08
N ALA A 67 0.73 25.44 12.54
CA ALA A 67 1.92 26.29 12.57
C ALA A 67 1.72 27.58 11.76
N THR A 68 0.97 27.51 10.66
CA THR A 68 0.72 28.64 9.75
C THR A 68 -0.43 29.55 10.16
N ILE A 69 -1.29 29.13 11.09
CA ILE A 69 -2.49 29.88 11.48
C ILE A 69 -2.16 31.26 12.09
N ASN A 70 -1.05 31.35 12.83
CA ASN A 70 -0.61 32.55 13.52
C ASN A 70 0.45 33.35 12.74
N LEU A 71 0.83 32.90 11.54
CA LEU A 71 1.79 33.60 10.70
C LEU A 71 1.13 34.78 9.99
N THR A 72 1.86 35.90 9.93
CA THR A 72 1.44 37.07 9.14
C THR A 72 1.56 36.78 7.64
N ASN A 73 0.97 37.63 6.79
CA ASN A 73 1.09 37.49 5.34
C ASN A 73 2.53 37.66 4.82
N GLU A 74 3.40 38.36 5.55
CA GLU A 74 4.82 38.47 5.20
C GLU A 74 5.56 37.19 5.55
N ASP A 75 5.38 36.65 6.77
CA ASP A 75 5.98 35.37 7.19
C ASP A 75 5.60 34.21 6.25
N ARG A 76 4.36 34.21 5.75
CA ARG A 76 3.88 33.22 4.77
C ARG A 76 4.59 33.34 3.42
N LYS A 77 4.87 34.57 2.96
CA LYS A 77 5.60 34.81 1.70
C LYS A 77 7.08 34.43 1.83
N ASP A 78 7.68 34.64 2.98
CA ASP A 78 9.07 34.28 3.25
C ASP A 78 9.24 32.77 3.38
N ALA A 79 8.33 32.10 4.09
CA ALA A 79 8.27 30.64 4.16
C ALA A 79 8.03 30.01 2.78
N ALA A 80 7.13 30.57 1.96
CA ALA A 80 6.88 30.09 0.60
C ALA A 80 8.12 30.23 -0.30
N ARG A 81 8.87 31.35 -0.19
CA ARG A 81 10.14 31.53 -0.91
C ARG A 81 11.18 30.49 -0.51
N ALA A 82 11.33 30.22 0.79
CA ALA A 82 12.27 29.23 1.30
C ALA A 82 11.92 27.80 0.84
N ILE A 83 10.64 27.41 0.93
CA ILE A 83 10.16 26.10 0.47
C ILE A 83 10.34 25.93 -1.04
N ASN A 84 10.00 26.96 -1.83
CA ASN A 84 10.16 26.89 -3.29
C ASN A 84 11.63 26.79 -3.72
N LEU A 85 12.56 27.39 -2.96
CA LEU A 85 14.00 27.22 -3.18
C LEU A 85 14.49 25.80 -2.82
N GLU A 86 13.96 25.18 -1.77
CA GLU A 86 14.30 23.79 -1.40
C GLU A 86 13.68 22.75 -2.34
N LEU A 87 12.50 23.04 -2.89
CA LEU A 87 11.78 22.15 -3.80
C LEU A 87 12.16 22.34 -5.28
N ASP A 88 13.01 23.31 -5.60
CA ASP A 88 13.48 23.56 -6.97
C ASP A 88 14.31 22.35 -7.45
N GLY A 89 13.65 21.44 -8.16
CA GLY A 89 14.17 20.11 -8.54
C GLY A 89 13.15 18.97 -8.44
N VAL A 90 12.01 19.17 -7.76
CA VAL A 90 10.91 18.18 -7.73
C VAL A 90 9.82 18.61 -8.72
N THR A 91 10.07 18.39 -10.01
CA THR A 91 9.01 18.43 -11.02
C THR A 91 8.06 17.25 -10.81
N VAL A 92 6.89 17.51 -10.26
CA VAL A 92 5.73 16.62 -10.43
C VAL A 92 5.21 16.84 -11.84
N LYS A 93 5.39 15.83 -12.71
CA LYS A 93 4.76 15.80 -14.04
C LYS A 93 3.25 15.59 -13.93
#